data_AF-F5Z6Z7-F1
#
_entry.id   AF-F5Z6Z7-F1
#
_cell.length_a   1.000
_cell.length_b   1.000
_cell.length_c   1.000
_cell.angle_alpha   90.00
_cell.angle_beta   90.00
_cell.angle_gamma   90.00
#
_symmetry.space_group_name_H-M   'P 1'
#
loop_
_entity.id
_entity.type
_entity.pdbx_description
1 polymer ?
#
loop_
_entity_poly.entity_id
_entity_poly.type
_entity_poly.pdbx_seq_one_letter_code
_entity_poly.pdbx_strand_id
1 'polypeptide(L)'
;MNVLTVLLYRKRQRVYQFVRSRWQLVWFGLLSITAQAQLPTPVNPSNGAPNGNYLQFMEGWTGDAVDYIALAISGAGFLWVGWILLSKFNEARSSNDPDWGSVGLTAVIAGALLAVVSFFLNEAVGII
;
A
#
# COMPACT_ATOMS: atom_id res chain seq x y z
N MET A 1 -22.75 42.51 -57.53
CA MET A 1 -22.45 41.18 -56.95
C MET A 1 -23.78 40.48 -56.68
N ASN A 2 -24.02 39.29 -57.24
CA ASN A 2 -25.36 38.69 -57.29
C ASN A 2 -25.68 37.90 -56.00
N VAL A 3 -26.88 38.05 -55.46
CA VAL A 3 -27.34 37.38 -54.21
C VAL A 3 -27.16 35.86 -54.31
N LEU A 4 -27.35 35.28 -55.50
CA LEU A 4 -27.14 33.86 -55.77
C LEU A 4 -25.69 33.42 -55.53
N THR A 5 -24.70 34.26 -55.89
CA THR A 5 -23.28 33.95 -55.67
C THR A 5 -22.90 33.96 -54.19
N VAL A 6 -23.50 34.84 -53.39
CA VAL A 6 -23.27 34.93 -51.93
C VAL A 6 -23.87 33.72 -51.21
N LEU A 7 -25.07 33.28 -51.60
CA LEU A 7 -25.74 32.13 -51.01
C LEU A 7 -25.01 30.81 -51.29
N LEU A 8 -24.50 30.62 -52.51
CA LEU A 8 -23.73 29.44 -52.87
C LEU A 8 -22.39 29.39 -52.11
N TYR A 9 -21.71 30.53 -51.96
CA TYR A 9 -20.47 30.63 -51.18
C TYR A 9 -20.70 30.26 -49.70
N ARG A 10 -21.77 30.79 -49.10
CA ARG A 10 -22.14 30.52 -47.69
C ARG A 10 -22.54 29.05 -47.45
N LYS A 11 -23.14 28.38 -48.44
CA LYS A 11 -23.48 26.94 -48.35
C LYS A 11 -22.22 26.07 -48.40
N ARG A 12 -21.28 26.38 -49.31
CA ARG A 12 -19.99 25.69 -49.42
C ARG A 12 -19.16 25.82 -48.14
N GLN A 13 -19.07 27.04 -47.58
CA GLN A 13 -18.37 27.28 -46.32
C GLN A 13 -18.96 26.50 -45.14
N ARG A 14 -20.30 26.36 -45.06
CA ARG A 14 -20.93 25.53 -44.02
C ARG A 14 -20.57 24.04 -44.13
N VAL A 15 -20.46 23.50 -45.35
CA VAL A 15 -20.04 22.10 -45.55
C VAL A 15 -18.59 21.89 -45.14
N TYR A 16 -17.68 22.80 -45.51
CA TYR A 16 -16.27 22.71 -45.09
C TYR A 16 -16.10 22.80 -43.58
N GLN A 17 -16.82 23.70 -42.91
CA GLN A 17 -16.79 23.82 -41.44
C GLN A 17 -17.36 22.57 -40.75
N PHE A 18 -18.39 21.96 -41.32
CA PHE A 18 -18.97 20.72 -40.80
C PHE A 18 -18.02 19.53 -40.94
N VAL A 19 -17.38 19.38 -42.11
CA VAL A 19 -16.38 18.31 -42.36
C VAL A 19 -15.14 18.51 -41.49
N ARG A 20 -14.66 19.75 -41.33
CA ARG A 20 -13.51 20.08 -40.49
C ARG A 20 -13.77 19.80 -39.01
N SER A 21 -14.96 20.14 -38.51
CA SER A 21 -15.37 19.88 -37.12
C SER A 21 -15.46 18.38 -36.82
N ARG A 22 -15.98 17.59 -37.77
CA ARG A 22 -16.03 16.11 -37.66
C ARG A 22 -14.63 15.49 -37.64
N TRP A 23 -13.70 16.01 -38.44
CA TRP A 23 -12.31 15.57 -38.42
C TRP A 23 -11.59 15.90 -37.12
N GLN A 24 -11.89 17.05 -36.49
CA GLN A 24 -11.33 17.41 -35.18
C GLN A 24 -11.72 16.41 -34.09
N LEU A 25 -12.96 15.91 -34.09
CA LEU A 25 -13.42 14.90 -33.12
C LEU A 25 -12.66 13.57 -33.25
N VAL A 26 -12.30 13.18 -34.47
CA VAL A 26 -11.49 11.98 -34.72
C VAL A 26 -10.07 12.16 -34.18
N TRP A 27 -9.45 13.32 -34.42
CA TRP A 27 -8.14 13.65 -33.86
C TRP A 27 -8.14 13.68 -32.32
N PHE A 28 -9.18 14.25 -31.70
CA PHE A 28 -9.33 14.22 -30.24
C PHE A 28 -9.55 12.81 -29.69
N GLY A 29 -10.30 11.96 -30.41
CA GLY A 29 -10.50 10.55 -30.04
C GLY A 29 -9.24 9.69 -30.18
N LEU A 30 -8.34 10.00 -31.11
CA LEU A 30 -7.06 9.29 -31.25
C LEU A 30 -6.06 9.70 -30.16
N LEU A 31 -6.07 10.97 -29.74
CA LEU A 31 -5.25 11.48 -28.64
C LEU A 31 -5.68 10.95 -27.26
N SER A 32 -6.97 10.62 -27.07
CA SER A 32 -7.44 10.03 -25.81
C SER A 32 -6.98 8.58 -25.62
N ILE A 33 -6.75 7.83 -26.70
CA ILE A 33 -6.25 6.46 -26.65
C ILE A 33 -4.83 6.42 -26.07
N THR A 34 -3.98 7.41 -26.40
CA THR A 34 -2.61 7.48 -25.86
C THR A 34 -2.56 7.88 -24.38
N ALA A 35 -3.60 8.54 -23.87
CA ALA A 35 -3.68 8.95 -22.47
C ALA A 35 -4.04 7.81 -21.49
N GLN A 36 -4.50 6.67 -22.00
CA GLN A 36 -4.86 5.49 -21.19
C GLN A 36 -3.68 4.51 -20.98
N ALA A 37 -2.52 4.75 -21.59
CA ALA A 37 -1.43 3.77 -21.68
C ALA A 37 -0.51 3.69 -20.45
N GLN A 38 -0.69 4.54 -19.43
CA GLN A 38 0.09 4.50 -18.18
C GLN A 38 -0.80 4.55 -16.94
N LEU A 39 -1.85 3.73 -16.92
CA LEU A 39 -2.52 3.42 -15.65
C LEU A 39 -1.50 2.67 -14.75
N PRO A 40 -1.30 3.09 -13.49
CA PRO A 40 -0.50 2.32 -12.55
C PRO A 40 -0.99 0.87 -12.52
N THR A 41 -0.08 -0.08 -12.74
CA THR A 41 -0.42 -1.50 -12.63
C THR A 41 -0.75 -1.81 -11.17
N PRO A 42 -1.86 -2.51 -10.88
CA PRO A 42 -2.16 -2.95 -9.53
C PRO A 42 -0.99 -3.74 -8.96
N VAL A 43 -0.56 -3.39 -7.74
CA VAL A 43 0.44 -4.18 -7.01
C VAL A 43 -0.24 -5.47 -6.60
N ASN A 44 0.37 -6.60 -7.00
CA ASN A 44 -0.13 -7.91 -6.64
C ASN A 44 0.28 -8.26 -5.20
N PRO A 45 -0.54 -9.05 -4.48
CA PRO A 45 -0.11 -9.63 -3.20
C PRO A 45 1.12 -10.53 -3.41
N SER A 46 1.88 -10.73 -2.34
CA SER A 46 3.10 -11.56 -2.38
C SER A 46 2.78 -13.00 -2.81
N ASN A 47 1.57 -13.48 -2.48
CA ASN A 47 1.02 -14.77 -2.88
C ASN A 47 -0.36 -14.60 -3.55
N GLY A 48 -0.68 -15.35 -4.61
CA GLY A 48 -2.04 -15.40 -5.17
C GLY A 48 -2.41 -14.33 -6.21
N ALA A 49 -1.48 -13.87 -7.05
CA ALA A 49 -1.76 -12.89 -8.10
C ALA A 49 -2.97 -13.30 -9.00
N PRO A 50 -3.79 -12.34 -9.44
CA PRO A 50 -5.11 -12.62 -9.99
C PRO A 50 -5.00 -13.19 -11.42
N ASN A 51 -4.94 -14.50 -11.53
CA ASN A 51 -5.03 -15.22 -12.81
C ASN A 51 -6.45 -15.78 -13.02
N GLY A 52 -7.46 -14.92 -12.83
CA GLY A 52 -8.88 -15.30 -12.90
C GLY A 52 -9.47 -15.93 -11.62
N ASN A 53 -8.65 -16.17 -10.59
CA ASN A 53 -9.10 -16.67 -9.29
C ASN A 53 -9.12 -15.54 -8.25
N TYR A 54 -10.26 -14.85 -8.15
CA TYR A 54 -10.42 -13.70 -7.25
C TYR A 54 -10.41 -14.08 -5.76
N LEU A 55 -10.75 -15.32 -5.42
CA LEU A 55 -10.70 -15.79 -4.03
C LEU A 55 -9.25 -15.86 -3.54
N GLN A 56 -8.38 -16.47 -4.34
CA GLN A 56 -6.95 -16.59 -4.05
C GLN A 56 -6.25 -15.21 -3.99
N PHE A 57 -6.73 -14.25 -4.77
CA PHE A 57 -6.26 -12.87 -4.70
C PHE A 57 -6.60 -12.20 -3.36
N MET A 58 -7.80 -12.42 -2.82
CA MET A 58 -8.21 -11.89 -1.51
C MET A 58 -7.48 -12.60 -0.36
N GLU A 59 -7.27 -13.91 -0.46
CA GLU A 59 -6.47 -14.69 0.49
C GLU A 59 -5.03 -14.18 0.54
N GLY A 60 -4.42 -13.92 -0.63
CA GLY A 60 -3.08 -13.34 -0.73
C GLY A 60 -2.91 -12.02 0.03
N TRP A 61 -3.83 -11.08 -0.16
CA TRP A 61 -3.84 -9.82 0.58
C TRP A 61 -4.06 -10.00 2.08
N THR A 62 -4.80 -11.04 2.47
CA THR A 62 -5.03 -11.36 3.87
C THR A 62 -3.76 -11.91 4.51
N GLY A 63 -3.03 -12.79 3.82
CA GLY A 63 -1.72 -13.28 4.26
C GLY A 63 -0.71 -12.15 4.46
N ASP A 64 -0.59 -11.26 3.47
CA ASP A 64 0.29 -10.09 3.57
C ASP A 64 -0.09 -9.16 4.74
N ALA A 65 -1.39 -8.95 4.97
CA ALA A 65 -1.86 -8.12 6.09
C ALA A 65 -1.50 -8.74 7.45
N VAL A 66 -1.65 -10.06 7.60
CA VAL A 66 -1.32 -10.77 8.84
C VAL A 66 0.18 -10.72 9.12
N ASP A 67 1.03 -10.85 8.10
CA ASP A 67 2.48 -10.72 8.23
C ASP A 67 2.88 -9.34 8.77
N TYR A 68 2.33 -8.26 8.20
CA TYR A 68 2.59 -6.91 8.71
C TYR A 68 2.07 -6.68 10.13
N ILE A 69 0.96 -7.30 10.50
CA ILE A 69 0.45 -7.25 11.88
C ILE A 69 1.39 -7.98 12.84
N ALA A 70 1.88 -9.17 12.48
CA ALA A 70 2.84 -9.93 13.27
C ALA A 70 4.14 -9.13 13.51
N LEU A 71 4.62 -8.45 12.48
CA LEU A 71 5.76 -7.55 12.58
C LEU A 71 5.49 -6.37 13.53
N ALA A 72 4.34 -5.71 13.39
CA ALA A 72 3.96 -4.59 14.23
C ALA A 72 3.83 -4.98 15.71
N ILE A 73 3.22 -6.13 16.00
CA ILE A 73 3.09 -6.66 17.37
C ILE A 73 4.46 -6.98 17.95
N SER A 74 5.36 -7.61 17.18
CA SER A 74 6.72 -7.90 17.62
C SER A 74 7.49 -6.62 17.96
N GLY A 75 7.38 -5.59 17.12
CA GLY A 75 7.99 -4.27 17.37
C GLY A 75 7.43 -3.58 18.61
N ALA A 76 6.10 -3.60 18.79
CA ALA A 76 5.45 -3.04 19.98
C ALA A 76 5.86 -3.80 21.26
N GLY A 77 5.91 -5.13 21.21
CA GLY A 77 6.38 -5.97 22.32
C GLY A 77 7.82 -5.67 22.71
N PHE A 78 8.70 -5.46 21.73
CA PHE A 78 10.09 -5.05 21.98
C PHE A 78 10.16 -3.70 22.71
N LEU A 79 9.43 -2.69 22.24
CA LEU A 79 9.38 -1.38 22.90
C LEU A 79 8.83 -1.47 24.33
N TRP A 80 7.81 -2.30 24.53
CA TRP A 80 7.22 -2.54 25.86
C TRP A 80 8.20 -3.20 26.82
N VAL A 81 8.90 -4.25 26.38
CA VAL A 81 9.95 -4.91 27.17
C VAL A 81 11.08 -3.94 27.48
N GLY A 82 11.52 -3.15 26.49
CA GLY A 82 12.53 -2.10 26.67
C GLY A 82 12.11 -1.07 27.73
N TRP A 83 10.85 -0.65 27.72
CA TRP A 83 10.31 0.27 28.72
C TRP A 83 10.36 -0.32 30.15
N ILE A 84 9.95 -1.58 30.33
CA ILE A 84 10.02 -2.28 31.63
C ILE A 84 11.47 -2.34 32.13
N LEU A 85 12.40 -2.70 31.25
CA LEU A 85 13.83 -2.81 31.55
C LEU A 85 14.45 -1.47 31.94
N LEU A 86 14.16 -0.40 31.20
CA LEU A 86 14.62 0.94 31.54
C LEU A 86 14.06 1.40 32.88
N SER A 87 12.78 1.09 33.17
CA SER A 87 12.16 1.44 34.44
C SER A 87 12.85 0.74 35.63
N LYS A 88 13.09 -0.58 35.51
CA LYS A 88 13.81 -1.38 36.50
C LYS A 88 15.27 -0.98 36.66
N PHE A 89 15.93 -0.64 35.56
CA PHE A 89 17.31 -0.15 35.57
C PHE A 89 17.42 1.20 36.29
N ASN A 90 16.48 2.11 36.04
CA ASN A 90 16.45 3.41 36.71
C ASN A 90 16.20 3.27 38.21
N GLU A 91 15.33 2.33 38.62
CA GLU A 91 15.07 1.98 40.03
C GLU A 91 16.35 1.50 40.72
N ALA A 92 17.05 0.51 40.14
CA ALA A 92 18.29 -0.01 40.69
C ALA A 92 19.37 1.08 40.77
N ARG A 93 19.54 1.88 39.71
CA ARG A 93 20.55 2.95 39.69
C ARG A 93 20.32 4.04 40.75
N SER A 94 19.06 4.32 41.07
CA SER A 94 18.69 5.37 42.03
C SER A 94 18.71 4.92 43.49
N SER A 95 18.81 3.61 43.75
CA SER A 95 18.77 3.05 45.10
C SER A 95 20.14 3.11 45.79
N ASN A 96 20.14 3.29 47.11
CA ASN A 96 21.36 3.13 47.93
C ASN A 96 21.82 1.67 48.01
N ASP A 97 20.88 0.73 47.92
CA ASP A 97 21.12 -0.72 47.83
C ASP A 97 20.52 -1.23 46.52
N PRO A 98 21.30 -1.24 45.43
CA PRO A 98 20.79 -1.55 44.10
C PRO A 98 20.58 -3.06 43.89
N ASP A 99 19.35 -3.45 43.55
CA ASP A 99 19.01 -4.84 43.20
C ASP A 99 19.27 -5.14 41.72
N TRP A 100 20.55 -5.31 41.38
CA TRP A 100 20.96 -5.67 40.01
C TRP A 100 20.54 -7.09 39.60
N GLY A 101 20.31 -7.98 40.58
CA GLY A 101 19.89 -9.35 40.35
C GLY A 101 18.51 -9.42 39.71
N SER A 102 17.54 -8.67 40.25
CA SER A 102 16.20 -8.63 39.68
C SER A 102 16.14 -7.93 38.33
N VAL A 103 16.96 -6.89 38.09
CA VAL A 103 17.07 -6.23 36.78
C VAL A 103 17.55 -7.22 35.71
N GLY A 104 18.61 -7.98 36.00
CA GLY A 104 19.14 -8.99 35.09
C GLY A 104 18.17 -10.14 34.85
N LEU A 105 17.52 -10.65 35.90
CA LEU A 105 16.53 -11.72 35.77
C LEU A 105 15.32 -11.27 34.93
N THR A 106 14.84 -10.05 35.17
CA THR A 106 13.75 -9.45 34.38
C THR A 106 14.15 -9.33 32.92
N ALA A 107 15.40 -8.93 32.63
CA ALA A 107 15.92 -8.85 31.26
C ALA A 107 15.83 -10.18 30.52
N VAL A 108 16.30 -11.26 31.18
CA VAL A 108 16.33 -12.60 30.59
C VAL A 108 14.92 -13.14 30.38
N ILE A 109 14.05 -13.04 31.40
CA ILE A 109 12.68 -13.57 31.30
C ILE A 109 11.88 -12.80 30.24
N ALA A 110 11.94 -11.47 30.25
CA ALA A 110 11.21 -10.65 29.30
C ALA A 110 11.74 -10.84 27.87
N GLY A 111 13.06 -10.93 27.70
CA GLY A 111 13.67 -11.22 26.40
C GLY A 111 13.31 -12.62 25.88
N ALA A 112 13.34 -13.63 26.74
CA ALA A 112 12.97 -15.00 26.37
C ALA A 112 11.48 -15.09 25.98
N LEU A 113 10.58 -14.47 26.76
CA LEU A 113 9.16 -14.41 26.43
C LEU A 113 8.91 -13.68 25.12
N LEU A 114 9.60 -12.56 24.88
CA LEU A 114 9.50 -11.84 23.61
C LEU A 114 9.92 -12.72 22.43
N ALA A 115 11.03 -13.44 22.55
CA ALA A 115 11.51 -14.36 21.52
C ALA A 115 10.49 -15.48 21.24
N VAL A 116 9.88 -16.05 22.28
CA VAL A 116 8.84 -17.08 22.15
C VAL A 116 7.59 -16.53 21.47
N VAL A 117 7.13 -15.33 21.85
CA VAL A 117 5.97 -14.69 21.21
C VAL A 117 6.25 -14.39 19.74
N SER A 118 7.42 -13.81 19.42
CA SER A 118 7.82 -13.55 18.03
C SER A 118 7.96 -14.83 17.22
N PHE A 119 8.43 -15.91 17.81
CA PHE A 119 8.45 -17.22 17.15
C PHE A 119 7.04 -17.68 16.79
N PHE A 120 6.10 -17.68 17.74
CA PHE A 120 4.72 -18.10 17.46
C PHE A 120 4.00 -17.19 16.46
N LEU A 121 4.29 -15.89 16.45
CA LEU A 121 3.76 -14.98 15.44
C LEU A 121 4.26 -15.33 14.04
N ASN A 122 5.55 -15.68 13.89
CA ASN A 122 6.09 -16.13 12.61
C ASN A 122 5.50 -17.47 12.16
N GLU A 123 5.37 -18.44 13.07
CA GLU A 123 4.72 -19.72 12.76
C GLU A 123 3.25 -19.54 12.35
N ALA A 124 2.53 -18.62 12.99
CA ALA A 124 1.15 -18.31 12.63
C ALA A 124 1.03 -17.74 11.21
N VAL A 125 1.96 -16.86 10.81
CA VAL A 125 2.02 -16.34 9.43
C VAL A 125 2.30 -17.47 8.43
N GLY A 126 3.15 -18.44 8.77
CA GLY A 126 3.51 -19.54 7.88
C GLY A 126 2.42 -20.59 7.62
N ILE A 127 1.35 -20.59 8.42
CA ILE A 127 0.20 -21.52 8.26
C ILE A 127 -0.95 -20.88 7.46
N ILE A 128 -0.97 -19.55 7.36
CA ILE A 128 -1.96 -18.76 6.60
C ILE A 128 -1.54 -18.67 5.13
#